data_AF-M2BW49-F1
#
_entry.id   AF-M2BW49-F1
#
_cell.length_a   1.000
_cell.length_b   1.000
_cell.length_c   1.000
_cell.angle_alpha   90.00
_cell.angle_beta   90.00
_cell.angle_gamma   90.00
#
_symmetry.space_group_name_H-M   'P 1'
#
loop_
_entity.id
_entity.type
_entity.pdbx_description
1 polymer ?
#
loop_
_entity_poly.entity_id
_entity_poly.type
_entity_poly.pdbx_seq_one_letter_code
_entity_poly.pdbx_strand_id
1 'polypeptide(L)' 'MPYIALEKKINNLTLEQQQSVYDYVNFLLYQNTAAKNQKNIRRNPGGLEGKFYMAEDFDKTPECFKDYV' A
#
# COMPACT_ATOMS: atom_id res chain seq x y z
N MET A 1 -12.23 1.99 37.07
CA MET A 1 -11.62 2.28 35.75
C MET A 1 -11.54 0.97 34.96
N PRO A 2 -12.18 0.86 33.78
CA PRO A 2 -12.27 -0.39 33.01
C PRO A 2 -10.90 -0.97 32.60
N TYR A 3 -9.86 -0.13 32.57
CA TYR A 3 -8.50 -0.48 32.17
C TYR A 3 -7.80 -1.46 33.14
N ILE A 4 -7.94 -1.27 34.46
CA ILE A 4 -7.30 -2.12 35.49
C ILE A 4 -7.84 -3.56 35.43
N ALA A 5 -9.14 -3.72 35.12
CA ALA A 5 -9.75 -5.04 34.96
C ALA A 5 -9.28 -5.76 33.69
N LEU A 6 -8.82 -5.01 32.70
CA LEU A 6 -8.38 -5.52 31.40
C LEU A 6 -6.93 -5.98 31.46
N GLU A 7 -6.05 -5.22 32.12
CA GLU A 7 -4.66 -5.62 32.38
C GLU A 7 -4.58 -6.93 33.18
N LYS A 8 -5.40 -7.08 34.22
CA LYS A 8 -5.48 -8.34 34.98
C LYS A 8 -5.89 -9.53 34.12
N LYS A 9 -6.80 -9.33 33.15
CA LYS A 9 -7.24 -10.39 32.24
C LYS A 9 -6.15 -10.76 31.24
N ILE A 10 -5.42 -9.76 30.69
CA ILE A 10 -4.31 -9.99 29.76
C ILE A 10 -3.16 -10.71 30.46
N ASN A 11 -2.82 -10.31 31.69
CA ASN A 11 -1.74 -10.93 32.45
C ASN A 11 -2.02 -12.40 32.83
N ASN A 12 -3.29 -12.81 32.84
CA ASN A 12 -3.70 -14.20 33.08
C ASN A 12 -3.65 -15.08 31.81
N LEU A 13 -3.38 -14.50 30.64
CA LEU A 13 -3.23 -15.24 29.39
C LEU A 13 -1.84 -15.83 29.26
N THR A 14 -1.71 -16.86 28.42
CA THR A 14 -0.41 -17.40 28.02
C THR A 14 0.36 -16.39 27.18
N LEU A 15 1.70 -16.52 27.12
CA LEU A 15 2.57 -15.60 26.39
C LEU A 15 2.16 -15.45 24.91
N GLU A 16 1.79 -16.56 24.26
CA GLU A 16 1.34 -16.56 22.85
C GLU A 16 0.03 -15.77 22.66
N GLN A 17 -0.91 -15.93 23.59
CA GLN A 17 -2.18 -15.21 23.56
C GLN A 17 -2.01 -13.72 23.85
N GLN A 18 -1.08 -13.35 24.74
CA GLN A 18 -0.73 -11.95 24.98
C GLN A 18 -0.15 -11.30 23.72
N GLN A 19 0.74 -12.01 23.01
CA GLN A 19 1.31 -11.55 21.76
C GLN A 19 0.21 -11.36 20.70
N SER A 20 -0.72 -12.30 20.56
CA SER A 20 -1.84 -12.18 19.63
C SER A 20 -2.72 -10.96 19.92
N VAL A 21 -2.98 -10.65 21.19
CA VAL A 21 -3.73 -9.45 21.60
C VAL A 21 -2.94 -8.19 21.22
N TYR A 22 -1.63 -8.17 21.48
CA TYR A 22 -0.77 -7.05 21.12
C TYR A 22 -0.75 -6.79 19.61
N ASP A 23 -0.61 -7.86 18.81
CA ASP A 23 -0.61 -7.79 17.35
C ASP A 23 -1.96 -7.28 16.82
N TYR A 24 -3.07 -7.73 17.41
CA TYR A 24 -4.39 -7.26 17.04
C TYR A 24 -4.62 -5.78 17.38
N VAL A 25 -4.15 -5.32 18.55
CA VAL A 25 -4.20 -3.90 18.92
C VAL A 25 -3.38 -3.06 17.94
N ASN A 26 -2.18 -3.51 17.57
CA ASN A 26 -1.35 -2.83 16.57
C ASN A 26 -2.02 -2.78 15.20
N PHE A 27 -2.67 -3.86 14.77
CA PHE A 27 -3.46 -3.88 13.55
C PHE A 27 -4.58 -2.84 13.57
N LEU A 28 -5.33 -2.75 14.67
CA LEU A 28 -6.41 -1.75 14.81
C LEU A 28 -5.88 -0.31 14.80
N LEU A 29 -4.72 -0.06 15.42
CA LEU A 29 -4.06 1.26 15.38
C LEU A 29 -3.57 1.60 13.98
N TYR A 30 -2.99 0.63 13.27
CA TYR A 30 -2.58 0.78 11.88
C TYR A 30 -3.78 1.09 10.98
N GLN A 31 -4.89 0.34 11.11
CA GLN A 31 -6.10 0.61 10.33
C GLN A 31 -6.69 2.01 10.61
N ASN A 32 -6.71 2.44 11.86
CA ASN A 32 -7.17 3.78 12.22
C ASN A 32 -6.29 4.89 11.64
N THR A 33 -4.98 4.68 11.53
CA THR A 33 -4.07 5.67 10.93
C THR A 33 -4.12 5.60 9.40
N ALA A 34 -4.16 4.41 8.81
CA ALA A 34 -4.32 4.19 7.38
C ALA A 34 -5.63 4.79 6.86
N ALA A 35 -6.76 4.56 7.55
CA ALA A 35 -8.05 5.13 7.19
C ALA A 35 -8.07 6.67 7.29
N LYS A 36 -7.34 7.26 8.25
CA LYS A 36 -7.19 8.72 8.36
C LYS A 36 -6.27 9.31 7.27
N ASN A 37 -5.27 8.54 6.84
CA ASN A 37 -4.27 8.96 5.85
C ASN A 37 -4.66 8.63 4.40
N GLN A 38 -5.69 7.80 4.19
CA GLN A 38 -6.34 7.62 2.90
C GLN A 38 -7.10 8.90 2.51
N LYS A 39 -6.35 9.94 2.12
CA LYS A 39 -6.91 10.94 1.21
C LYS A 39 -7.42 10.17 0.01
N ASN A 40 -8.67 10.39 -0.38
CA ASN A 40 -9.26 9.83 -1.59
C ASN A 40 -8.48 10.31 -2.83
N ILE A 41 -7.30 9.73 -3.09
CA ILE A 41 -6.54 9.95 -4.31
C ILE A 41 -7.25 9.12 -5.37
N ARG A 42 -8.30 9.71 -5.95
CA ARG A 42 -8.91 9.18 -7.15
C ARG A 42 -7.91 9.39 -8.27
N ARG A 43 -7.59 8.33 -9.01
CA ARG A 43 -6.83 8.44 -10.26
C ARG A 43 -7.70 9.24 -11.22
N ASN A 44 -7.22 10.40 -11.68
CA ASN A 44 -7.87 11.10 -12.77
C ASN A 44 -7.46 10.40 -14.07
N PRO A 45 -8.41 9.80 -14.82
CA PRO A 45 -8.12 9.36 -16.18
C PRO A 45 -7.70 10.58 -17.02
N GLY A 46 -6.86 10.37 -18.02
CA GLY A 46 -6.42 11.45 -18.92
C GLY A 46 -5.09 12.12 -18.56
N GLY A 47 -4.35 11.66 -17.53
CA GLY A 47 -3.01 12.19 -17.21
C GLY A 47 -1.93 11.94 -18.28
N LEU A 48 -2.25 11.15 -19.31
CA LEU A 48 -1.44 10.88 -20.49
C LEU A 48 -2.06 11.47 -21.77
N GLU A 49 -3.07 12.34 -21.64
CA GLU A 49 -3.60 13.10 -22.77
C GLU A 49 -2.62 14.22 -23.16
N GLY A 50 -2.36 14.38 -24.46
CA GLY A 50 -1.49 15.43 -24.98
C GLY A 50 -0.52 14.93 -26.04
N LYS A 51 0.57 15.68 -26.23
CA LYS A 51 1.64 15.36 -27.17
C LYS A 51 2.81 14.76 -26.41
N PHE A 52 3.34 13.64 -26.88
CA PHE A 52 4.60 13.07 -26.39
C PHE A 52 5.73 13.50 -27.32
N TYR A 53 6.86 13.90 -26.75
CA TYR A 53 8.09 14.09 -27.50
C TYR A 53 8.75 12.72 -27.69
N MET A 54 8.88 12.31 -28.94
CA MET A 54 9.62 11.13 -29.34
C MET A 54 10.90 11.55 -30.05
N ALA A 55 11.90 10.66 -30.03
CA ALA A 55 13.11 10.85 -30.80
C ALA A 55 12.81 10.79 -32.30
N GLU A 56 13.61 11.48 -33.12
CA GLU A 56 13.42 11.55 -34.57
C GLU A 56 13.53 10.19 -35.27
N ASP A 57 14.12 9.20 -34.61
CA ASP A 57 14.32 7.85 -35.10
C ASP A 57 13.36 6.81 -34.50
N PHE A 58 12.32 7.22 -33.77
CA PHE A 58 11.38 6.30 -33.13
C PHE A 58 10.75 5.30 -34.11
N ASP A 59 10.39 5.75 -35.32
CA ASP A 59 9.80 4.92 -36.36
C ASP A 59 10.84 4.18 -37.22
N LYS A 60 12.15 4.36 -36.96
CA LYS A 60 13.19 3.67 -37.73
C LYS A 60 13.30 2.23 -37.26
N THR A 61 13.15 1.30 -38.19
CA THR A 61 13.40 -0.13 -37.95
C THR A 61 14.86 -0.33 -37.52
N PRO A 62 15.11 -0.93 -36.35
CA PRO A 62 16.48 -1.22 -35.91
C PRO A 62 17.17 -2.19 -36.88
N GLU A 63 18.49 -2.06 -37.02
CA GLU A 63 19.29 -2.84 -37.99
C GLU A 63 19.07 -4.35 -37.88
N CYS A 64 18.95 -4.88 -36.66
CA CYS A 64 18.72 -6.29 -36.39
C CYS A 64 17.36 -6.82 -36.86
N PHE A 65 16.42 -5.94 -37.22
CA PHE A 65 15.11 -6.31 -37.72
C PHE A 65 14.95 -6.08 -39.23
N LYS A 66 15.94 -5.50 -39.91
CA LYS A 66 15.85 -5.23 -41.37
C LYS A 66 15.75 -6.49 -42.22
N ASP A 67 16.32 -7.60 -41.75
CA ASP A 67 16.27 -8.88 -42.47
C ASP A 67 14.87 -9.55 -42.41
N TYR A 68 13.94 -8.99 -41.63
CA TYR A 68 12.61 -9.56 -41.36
C TYR A 68 11.44 -8.68 -41.82
N VAL A 69 11.71 -7.55 -42.48
CA VAL A 69 10.71 -6.58 -42.96
C VAL A 69 10.73 -6.49 -44.48
#